data_AF-A0A8T4I4E0-F1
#
_entry.id   AF-A0A8T4I4E0-F1
#
_cell.length_a   1.000
_cell.length_b   1.000
_cell.length_c   1.000
_cell.angle_alpha   90.00
_cell.angle_beta   90.00
_cell.angle_gamma   90.00
#
_symmetry.space_group_name_H-M   'P 1'
#
loop_
_entity.id
_entity.type
_entity.pdbx_description
1 polymer ?
#
loop_
_entity_poly.entity_id
_entity_poly.type
_entity_poly.pdbx_seq_one_letter_code
_entity_poly.pdbx_strand_id
1 'polypeptide(L)'
;AHLDALTYGREYIAVGSGDCGTDDCPPLITAESPLDMTLFWEARARVATAALRESQEGSHFGLAPDDRLVTLYLPDQTIHAV
;
A
#
# COMPACT_ATOMS: atom_id res chain seq x y z
N ALA A 1 -9.46 -2.17 -6.80
CA ALA A 1 -8.14 -2.50 -7.36
C ALA A 1 -8.22 -2.90 -8.84
N HIS A 2 -8.63 -4.13 -9.21
CA HIS A 2 -8.55 -4.58 -10.62
C HIS A 2 -9.45 -3.82 -11.61
N LEU A 3 -10.68 -3.43 -11.22
CA LEU A 3 -11.54 -2.58 -12.05
C LEU A 3 -10.91 -1.19 -12.28
N ASP A 4 -10.32 -0.63 -11.22
CA ASP A 4 -9.63 0.65 -11.27
C ASP A 4 -8.39 0.55 -12.17
N ALA A 5 -7.67 -0.58 -12.11
CA ALA A 5 -6.53 -0.85 -12.99
C ALA A 5 -6.93 -0.83 -14.47
N LEU A 6 -8.06 -1.47 -14.82
CA LEU A 6 -8.60 -1.45 -16.18
C LEU A 6 -9.07 -0.04 -16.59
N THR A 7 -9.62 0.72 -15.65
CA THR A 7 -10.16 2.06 -15.91
C THR A 7 -9.06 3.10 -16.07
N TYR A 8 -8.03 3.06 -15.22
CA TYR A 8 -6.96 4.06 -15.16
C TYR A 8 -5.66 3.61 -15.82
N GLY A 9 -5.61 2.37 -16.33
CA GLY A 9 -4.44 1.81 -17.01
C GLY A 9 -3.22 1.59 -16.11
N ARG A 10 -3.38 1.63 -14.78
CA ARG A 10 -2.31 1.44 -13.81
C ARG A 10 -2.83 0.82 -12.52
N GLU A 11 -2.01 0.01 -11.91
CA GLU A 11 -2.19 -0.57 -10.58
C GLU A 11 -0.83 -0.53 -9.90
N TYR A 12 -0.83 -0.66 -8.57
CA TYR A 12 0.39 -0.74 -7.81
C TYR A 12 0.42 -2.03 -7.01
N ILE A 13 1.62 -2.55 -6.78
CA ILE A 13 1.84 -3.75 -5.96
C ILE A 13 2.68 -3.33 -4.77
N ALA A 14 2.16 -3.55 -3.56
CA ALA A 14 2.93 -3.45 -2.34
C ALA A 14 3.39 -4.84 -1.89
N VAL A 15 4.64 -4.93 -1.46
CA VAL A 15 5.25 -6.17 -0.97
C VAL A 15 5.76 -5.91 0.43
N GLY A 16 5.30 -6.72 1.39
CA GLY A 16 5.71 -6.68 2.79
C GLY A 16 6.15 -8.05 3.30
N SER A 17 6.68 -8.06 4.52
CA SER A 17 6.92 -9.30 5.25
C SER A 17 5.60 -10.03 5.52
N GLY A 18 5.61 -11.36 5.43
CA GLY A 18 4.47 -12.17 5.85
C GLY A 18 4.27 -12.15 7.37
N ASP A 19 3.03 -12.37 7.81
CA ASP A 19 2.65 -12.40 9.23
C ASP A 19 2.22 -13.80 9.66
N CYS A 20 3.12 -14.78 9.55
CA CYS A 20 2.87 -16.16 9.96
C CYS A 20 3.76 -16.66 11.10
N GLY A 21 4.54 -15.77 11.72
CA GLY A 21 5.30 -16.04 12.94
C GLY A 21 6.51 -16.97 12.77
N THR A 22 6.92 -17.26 11.54
CA THR A 22 8.10 -18.09 11.22
C THR A 22 9.02 -17.37 10.24
N ASP A 23 10.30 -17.76 10.21
CA ASP A 23 11.29 -17.21 9.27
C ASP A 23 11.06 -17.65 7.81
N ASP A 24 10.27 -18.70 7.59
CA ASP A 24 9.89 -19.22 6.27
C ASP A 24 8.52 -18.71 5.84
N CYS A 25 8.21 -17.46 6.21
CA CYS A 25 6.94 -16.85 5.87
C CYS A 25 6.95 -16.30 4.44
N PRO A 26 6.00 -16.69 3.56
CA PRO A 26 5.90 -16.08 2.24
C PRO A 26 5.60 -14.57 2.39
N PRO A 27 6.12 -13.73 1.48
CA PRO A 27 5.87 -12.30 1.53
C PRO A 27 4.38 -12.01 1.34
N LEU A 28 3.89 -10.97 2.02
CA LEU A 28 2.55 -10.44 1.80
C LEU A 28 2.58 -9.55 0.56
N ILE A 29 1.81 -9.91 -0.47
CA ILE A 29 1.70 -9.14 -1.70
C ILE A 29 0.26 -8.64 -1.81
N THR A 30 0.10 -7.32 -1.92
CA THR A 30 -1.22 -6.68 -2.10
C THR A 30 -1.26 -5.85 -3.38
N ALA A 31 -2.43 -5.86 -4.03
CA ALA A 31 -2.71 -5.06 -5.21
C ALA A 31 -3.50 -3.82 -4.79
N GLU A 32 -2.92 -2.65 -5.00
CA GLU A 32 -3.42 -1.37 -4.51
C GLU A 32 -4.03 -0.54 -5.63
N SER A 33 -5.20 0.04 -5.32
CA SER A 33 -5.93 0.89 -6.26
C SER A 33 -5.16 2.18 -6.55
N PRO A 34 -5.12 2.65 -7.81
CA PRO A 34 -4.57 3.95 -8.15
C PRO A 34 -5.36 5.15 -7.61
N LEU A 35 -6.55 4.91 -7.03
CA LEU A 35 -7.37 5.92 -6.38
C LEU A 35 -6.95 6.19 -4.93
N ASP A 36 -6.38 5.18 -4.28
CA ASP A 36 -6.05 5.21 -2.85
C ASP A 36 -4.55 5.37 -2.61
N MET A 37 -3.73 5.41 -3.67
CA MET A 37 -2.28 5.43 -3.55
C MET A 37 -1.59 6.49 -4.42
N THR A 38 -0.60 7.14 -3.82
CA THR A 38 0.32 8.09 -4.46
C THR A 38 1.75 7.58 -4.38
N LEU A 39 2.43 7.51 -5.52
CA LEU A 39 3.82 7.04 -5.64
C LEU A 39 4.80 8.20 -5.78
N PHE A 40 5.87 8.20 -4.99
CA PHE A 40 7.06 9.02 -5.25
C PHE A 40 8.00 8.29 -6.21
N TRP A 41 8.22 8.90 -7.37
CA TRP A 41 9.03 8.36 -8.45
C TRP A 41 10.28 9.19 -8.68
N GLU A 42 11.45 8.56 -8.60
CA GLU A 42 12.69 9.20 -9.00
C GLU A 42 12.90 9.02 -10.51
N ALA A 43 12.64 10.08 -11.29
CA ALA A 43 12.69 10.01 -12.75
C ALA A 43 14.07 9.67 -13.33
N ARG A 44 15.15 10.04 -12.64
CA ARG A 44 16.53 9.77 -13.09
C ARG A 44 16.88 8.30 -12.92
N ALA A 45 16.67 7.74 -11.73
CA ALA A 45 16.93 6.34 -11.43
C ALA A 45 15.87 5.40 -12.04
N ARG A 46 14.69 5.93 -12.38
CA ARG A 46 13.51 5.16 -12.80
C ARG A 46 13.10 4.13 -11.75
N VAL A 47 13.03 4.58 -10.50
CA VAL A 47 12.70 3.74 -9.33
C VAL A 47 11.67 4.45 -8.46
N ALA A 48 10.75 3.66 -7.92
CA ALA A 48 9.84 4.08 -6.87
C ALA A 48 10.59 4.17 -5.53
N THR A 49 10.58 5.33 -4.89
CA THR A 49 11.33 5.56 -3.64
C THR A 49 10.46 5.53 -2.40
N ALA A 50 9.18 5.85 -2.53
CA ALA A 50 8.19 5.75 -1.46
C ALA A 50 6.78 5.73 -2.05
N ALA A 51 5.80 5.26 -1.29
CA ALA A 51 4.39 5.39 -1.64
C ALA A 51 3.54 5.70 -0.41
N LEU A 52 2.47 6.47 -0.59
CA LEU A 52 1.50 6.78 0.45
C LEU A 52 0.16 6.18 0.04
N ARG A 53 -0.45 5.38 0.90
CA ARG A 53 -1.80 4.84 0.75
C ARG A 53 -2.73 5.41 1.80
N GLU A 54 -3.90 5.87 1.38
CA GLU A 54 -4.99 6.27 2.27
C GLU A 54 -6.13 5.24 2.14
N SER A 55 -6.44 4.55 3.23
CA SER A 55 -7.53 3.57 3.28
C SER A 55 -8.75 4.21 3.91
N GLN A 56 -9.86 4.20 3.16
CA GLN A 56 -11.16 4.61 3.67
C GLN A 56 -11.84 3.50 4.47
N GLU A 57 -11.38 2.25 4.29
CA GLU A 57 -11.95 1.07 4.94
C GLU A 57 -11.16 0.75 6.22
N GLY A 58 -11.38 1.56 7.27
CA GLY A 58 -10.78 1.38 8.59
C GLY A 58 -11.56 0.44 9.52
N SER A 59 -12.79 0.06 9.16
CA SER A 59 -13.70 -0.74 9.98
C SER A 59 -13.12 -2.10 10.39
N HIS A 60 -12.37 -2.74 9.49
CA HIS A 60 -11.67 -4.00 9.75
C HIS A 60 -10.52 -3.86 10.77
N PHE A 61 -10.06 -2.63 11.01
CA PHE A 61 -9.04 -2.28 11.99
C PHE A 61 -9.62 -1.63 13.26
N GLY A 62 -10.95 -1.67 13.44
CA GLY A 62 -11.63 -1.10 14.60
C GLY A 62 -11.71 0.43 14.59
N LEU A 63 -11.48 1.06 13.43
CA LEU A 63 -11.52 2.52 13.28
C LEU A 63 -12.95 3.02 13.01
N ALA A 64 -13.23 4.26 13.38
CA ALA A 64 -14.50 4.91 13.10
C ALA A 64 -14.70 5.13 11.58
N PRO A 65 -15.95 5.32 11.11
CA PRO A 65 -16.23 5.49 9.68
C PRO A 65 -15.51 6.68 9.03
N ASP A 66 -15.20 7.72 9.82
CA ASP A 66 -14.52 8.93 9.37
C ASP A 66 -12.99 8.86 9.54
N ASP A 67 -12.48 7.84 10.22
CA ASP A 67 -11.05 7.66 10.42
C ASP A 67 -10.40 7.19 9.12
N ARG A 68 -9.21 7.74 8.83
CA ARG A 68 -8.43 7.39 7.64
C ARG A 68 -7.18 6.66 8.09
N LEU A 69 -7.05 5.38 7.74
CA LEU A 69 -5.79 4.67 7.95
C LEU A 69 -4.83 5.06 6.83
N VAL A 70 -3.71 5.65 7.20
CA VAL A 70 -2.66 6.05 6.27
C VAL A 70 -1.45 5.14 6.43
N THR A 71 -0.97 4.60 5.31
CA THR A 71 0.23 3.76 5.26
C THR A 71 1.29 4.41 4.38
N LEU A 72 2.47 4.66 4.94
CA LEU A 72 3.65 5.10 4.21
C LEU A 72 4.57 3.89 3.99
N TYR A 73 4.76 3.54 2.72
CA TYR A 73 5.70 2.52 2.27
C TYR A 73 7.04 3.17 1.97
N LEU A 74 8.07 2.79 2.73
CA LEU A 74 9.47 3.08 2.47
C LEU A 74 10.19 1.79 2.05
N PRO A 75 11.39 1.88 1.44
CA PRO A 75 12.11 0.70 0.97
C PRO A 75 12.48 -0.30 2.09
N ASP A 76 12.63 0.19 3.31
CA ASP A 76 13.12 -0.54 4.48
C ASP A 76 12.08 -0.73 5.58
N GLN A 77 10.95 -0.02 5.53
CA GLN A 77 9.92 -0.06 6.56
C GLN A 77 8.54 0.34 6.04
N THR A 78 7.52 -0.09 6.76
CA THR A 78 6.13 0.32 6.57
C THR A 78 5.66 1.06 7.81
N ILE A 79 5.17 2.28 7.65
CA ILE A 79 4.70 3.13 8.74
C ILE A 79 3.18 3.29 8.62
N HIS A 80 2.46 3.13 9.73
CA HIS A 80 1.01 3.30 9.79
C HIS A 80 0.65 4.48 10.71
N ALA A 81 -0.39 5.23 10.33
CA ALA A 81 -0.97 6.32 11.12
C ALA A 81 -2.49 6.37 10.94
N VAL A 82 -3.19 6.94 11.92
CA VAL A 82 -4.63 7.22 11.93
C VAL A 82 -4.84 8.69 12.17
#